data_AF-A0A834S217-F1
#
_entry.id   AF-A0A834S217-F1
#
_cell.length_a   1.000
_cell.length_b   1.000
_cell.length_c   1.000
_cell.angle_alpha   90.00
_cell.angle_beta   90.00
_cell.angle_gamma   90.00
#
_symmetry.space_group_name_H-M   'P 1'
#
loop_
_entity.id
_entity.type
_entity.pdbx_description
1 polymer ?
#
loop_
_entity_poly.entity_id
_entity_poly.type
_entity_poly.pdbx_seq_one_letter_code
_entity_poly.pdbx_strand_id
1 'polypeptide(L)'
;MAPYDISTRALVVSLKATGKSNEEITFLTGIKKRTINNIFARAIKRGFDPCQRPIKIQDKYLEDASRSGRPSKQGEFLEQVVNRVRTDRYGREKSCADIAGALSQEGVNISDISVANLEESRLQKDEANEEAWIDEEDEGSSA
;
A
#
# COMPACT_ATOMS: atom_id res chain seq x y z
N MET A 1 5.34 2.22 -17.13
CA MET A 1 4.55 3.34 -17.69
C MET A 1 5.25 4.59 -17.23
N ALA A 2 5.72 5.45 -18.15
CA ALA A 2 6.27 6.75 -17.72
C ALA A 2 5.20 7.44 -16.85
N PRO A 3 5.56 7.97 -15.67
CA PRO A 3 4.58 8.53 -14.77
C PRO A 3 4.00 9.79 -15.43
N TYR A 4 2.73 9.70 -15.85
CA TYR A 4 1.93 10.87 -16.18
C TYR A 4 1.43 11.47 -14.87
N ASP A 5 1.43 12.79 -14.79
CA ASP A 5 0.82 13.57 -13.71
C ASP A 5 -0.69 13.32 -13.64
N ILE A 6 -1.27 13.60 -12.47
CA ILE A 6 -2.72 13.43 -12.24
C ILE A 6 -3.52 14.28 -13.23
N SER A 7 -3.08 15.50 -13.52
CA SER A 7 -3.77 16.42 -14.44
C SER A 7 -3.86 15.87 -15.86
N THR A 8 -2.76 15.31 -16.39
CA THR A 8 -2.78 14.65 -17.71
C THR A 8 -3.69 13.42 -17.72
N ARG A 9 -3.71 12.62 -16.66
CA ARG A 9 -4.64 11.47 -16.56
C ARG A 9 -6.09 11.94 -16.51
N ALA A 10 -6.37 13.01 -15.77
CA ALA A 10 -7.69 13.63 -15.68
C ALA A 10 -8.15 14.12 -17.06
N LEU A 11 -7.28 14.80 -17.81
CA LEU A 11 -7.56 15.24 -19.17
C LEU A 11 -7.95 14.07 -20.08
N VAL A 12 -7.18 12.97 -20.04
CA VAL A 12 -7.49 11.76 -20.82
C VAL A 12 -8.85 11.16 -20.44
N VAL A 13 -9.15 11.04 -19.14
CA VAL A 13 -10.44 10.50 -18.66
C VAL A 13 -11.59 11.40 -19.09
N SER A 14 -11.45 12.72 -18.95
CA SER A 14 -12.44 13.71 -19.41
C SER A 14 -12.74 13.58 -20.90
N LEU A 15 -11.71 13.59 -21.76
CA LEU A 15 -11.87 13.50 -23.21
C LEU A 15 -12.55 12.19 -23.60
N LYS A 16 -12.21 11.10 -22.93
CA LYS A 16 -12.80 9.80 -23.22
C LYS A 16 -14.26 9.72 -22.75
N ALA A 17 -14.59 10.29 -21.59
CA ALA A 17 -15.95 10.37 -21.07
C ALA A 17 -16.87 11.27 -21.92
N THR A 18 -16.31 12.24 -22.65
CA THR A 18 -17.04 13.09 -23.61
C THR A 18 -17.15 12.48 -25.01
N GLY A 19 -16.63 11.26 -25.22
CA GLY A 19 -16.80 10.51 -26.46
C GLY A 19 -15.69 10.70 -27.50
N LYS A 20 -14.57 11.35 -27.15
CA LYS A 20 -13.43 11.48 -28.08
C LYS A 20 -12.80 10.13 -28.39
N SER A 21 -12.42 9.96 -29.65
CA SER A 21 -11.72 8.77 -30.11
C SER A 21 -10.31 8.72 -29.54
N ASN A 22 -9.74 7.50 -29.45
CA ASN A 22 -8.36 7.33 -29.01
C ASN A 22 -7.34 8.05 -29.93
N GLU A 23 -7.69 8.25 -31.20
CA GLU A 23 -6.84 8.93 -32.19
C GLU A 23 -6.79 10.44 -31.92
N GLU A 24 -7.95 11.06 -31.70
CA GLU A 24 -8.02 12.46 -31.31
C GLU A 24 -7.30 12.70 -29.98
N ILE A 25 -7.49 11.83 -28.99
CA ILE A 25 -6.79 11.96 -27.70
C ILE A 25 -5.28 11.81 -27.88
N THR A 26 -4.83 10.88 -28.73
CA THR A 26 -3.40 10.72 -29.05
C THR A 26 -2.84 11.98 -29.72
N PHE A 27 -3.59 12.56 -30.65
CA PHE A 27 -3.20 13.80 -31.33
C PHE A 27 -3.10 14.98 -30.36
N LEU A 28 -4.03 15.12 -29.43
CA LEU A 28 -4.06 16.22 -28.46
C LEU A 28 -3.02 16.08 -27.34
N THR A 29 -2.74 14.86 -26.88
CA THR A 29 -1.92 14.62 -25.67
C THR A 29 -0.54 14.02 -25.96
N GLY A 30 -0.32 13.50 -27.17
CA GLY A 30 0.87 12.70 -27.50
C GLY A 30 0.89 11.31 -26.86
N ILE A 31 -0.16 10.91 -26.14
CA ILE A 31 -0.20 9.65 -25.40
C ILE A 31 -0.62 8.51 -26.31
N LYS A 32 0.15 7.42 -26.31
CA LYS A 32 -0.16 6.20 -27.09
C LYS A 32 -1.53 5.62 -26.70
N LYS A 33 -2.29 5.15 -27.69
CA LYS A 33 -3.62 4.51 -27.53
C LYS A 33 -3.69 3.47 -26.38
N ARG A 34 -2.65 2.64 -26.22
CA ARG A 34 -2.54 1.64 -25.13
C ARG A 34 -2.58 2.30 -23.75
N THR A 35 -1.86 3.39 -23.56
CA THR A 35 -1.80 4.11 -22.27
C THR A 35 -3.13 4.81 -21.97
N ILE A 36 -3.76 5.41 -22.98
CA ILE A 36 -5.12 5.99 -22.87
C ILE A 36 -6.11 4.96 -22.34
N ASN A 37 -6.13 3.76 -22.95
CA ASN A 37 -7.00 2.67 -22.52
C ASN A 37 -6.70 2.21 -21.09
N ASN A 38 -5.42 2.11 -20.71
CA ASN A 38 -5.03 1.72 -19.35
C ASN A 38 -5.44 2.75 -18.29
N ILE A 39 -5.28 4.04 -18.56
CA ILE A 39 -5.70 5.12 -17.65
C ILE A 39 -7.21 5.05 -17.45
N PHE A 40 -7.97 4.98 -18.54
CA PHE A 40 -9.44 4.94 -18.48
C PHE A 40 -9.96 3.68 -17.78
N ALA A 41 -9.40 2.51 -18.09
CA ALA A 41 -9.79 1.26 -17.44
C ALA A 41 -9.47 1.26 -15.94
N ARG A 42 -8.35 1.86 -15.51
CA ARG A 42 -8.02 2.02 -14.08
C ARG A 42 -8.99 2.95 -13.37
N ALA A 43 -9.38 4.05 -14.00
CA ALA A 43 -10.39 4.95 -13.44
C ALA A 43 -11.71 4.20 -13.21
N ILE A 44 -12.20 3.45 -14.21
CA ILE A 44 -13.42 2.62 -14.08
C ILE A 44 -13.27 1.59 -12.94
N LYS A 45 -12.15 0.89 -12.86
CA LYS A 45 -11.89 -0.09 -11.78
C LYS A 45 -11.93 0.52 -10.38
N ARG A 46 -11.70 1.82 -10.26
CA ARG A 46 -11.74 2.56 -8.99
C ARG A 46 -13.07 3.27 -8.74
N GLY A 47 -14.09 2.99 -9.57
CA GLY A 47 -15.44 3.51 -9.39
C GLY A 47 -15.71 4.83 -10.10
N PHE A 48 -14.93 5.21 -11.11
CA PHE A 48 -15.34 6.29 -12.01
C PHE A 48 -16.49 5.81 -12.92
N ASP A 49 -17.61 6.53 -12.91
CA ASP A 49 -18.75 6.29 -13.79
C ASP A 49 -18.71 7.25 -15.01
N PRO A 50 -18.46 6.74 -16.24
CA PRO A 50 -18.40 7.57 -17.45
C PRO A 50 -19.78 8.04 -17.92
N CYS A 51 -20.87 7.42 -17.47
CA CYS A 51 -22.25 7.79 -17.84
C CYS A 51 -22.82 8.87 -16.92
N GLN A 52 -22.27 9.03 -15.71
CA GLN A 52 -22.72 10.03 -14.76
C GLN A 52 -22.60 11.46 -15.33
N ARG A 53 -23.65 12.26 -15.12
CA ARG A 53 -23.68 13.69 -15.43
C ARG A 53 -24.12 14.47 -14.18
N PRO A 54 -23.47 15.60 -13.84
CA PRO A 54 -22.23 16.12 -14.43
C PRO A 54 -21.05 15.16 -14.21
N ILE A 55 -20.03 15.26 -15.07
CA ILE A 55 -18.83 14.42 -14.95
C ILE A 55 -18.13 14.77 -13.63
N LYS A 56 -17.94 13.77 -12.77
CA LYS A 56 -17.24 13.92 -11.48
C LYS A 56 -15.90 13.20 -11.53
N ILE A 57 -14.82 13.95 -11.67
CA ILE A 57 -13.45 13.42 -11.61
C ILE A 57 -12.89 13.76 -10.22
N GLN A 58 -12.24 12.77 -9.61
CA GLN A 58 -11.60 12.87 -8.31
C GLN A 58 -10.24 12.18 -8.38
N ASP A 59 -9.29 12.66 -7.58
CA ASP A 59 -7.90 12.17 -7.58
C ASP A 59 -7.80 10.68 -7.20
N LYS A 60 -8.71 10.21 -6.32
CA LYS A 60 -8.82 8.79 -5.95
C LYS A 60 -8.95 7.83 -7.14
N TYR A 61 -9.48 8.29 -8.28
CA TYR A 61 -9.60 7.46 -9.49
C TYR A 61 -8.28 7.39 -10.27
N LEU A 62 -7.39 8.36 -10.10
CA LEU A 62 -6.24 8.64 -10.97
C LEU A 62 -4.88 8.40 -10.30
N GLU A 63 -4.79 8.51 -8.98
CA GLU A 63 -3.58 8.31 -8.17
C GLU A 63 -2.89 6.97 -8.45
N ASP A 64 -1.60 6.82 -8.26
CA ASP A 64 -1.02 5.47 -8.34
C ASP A 64 -1.33 4.69 -7.06
N ALA A 65 -1.66 3.40 -7.20
CA ALA A 65 -1.73 2.55 -6.02
C ALA A 65 -0.34 2.50 -5.38
N SER A 66 -0.31 2.44 -4.04
CA SER A 66 0.91 2.13 -3.32
C SER A 66 1.55 0.90 -3.98
N ARG A 67 2.82 1.03 -4.35
CA ARG A 67 3.52 -0.09 -4.96
C ARG A 67 3.61 -1.15 -3.87
N SER A 68 2.92 -2.27 -4.07
CA SER A 68 3.18 -3.45 -3.26
C SER A 68 4.66 -3.75 -3.44
N GLY A 69 5.43 -3.62 -2.35
CA GLY A 69 6.83 -3.99 -2.35
C GLY A 69 7.01 -5.47 -2.67
N ARG A 70 8.24 -5.96 -2.57
CA ARG A 70 8.48 -7.39 -2.64
C ARG A 70 7.62 -8.07 -1.55
N PRO A 71 6.78 -9.07 -1.88
CA PRO A 71 6.06 -9.81 -0.86
C PRO A 71 7.08 -10.38 0.12
N SER A 72 7.01 -9.95 1.38
CA SER A 72 7.95 -10.38 2.41
C SER A 72 7.47 -11.71 2.99
N LYS A 73 8.36 -12.71 3.06
CA LYS A 73 8.10 -13.98 3.78
C LYS A 73 7.68 -13.78 5.24
N GLN A 74 7.94 -12.58 5.77
CA GLN A 74 7.57 -12.13 7.11
C GLN A 74 6.09 -12.37 7.40
N GLY A 75 5.19 -12.02 6.45
CA GLY A 75 3.74 -12.12 6.66
C GLY A 75 3.24 -13.51 7.07
N GLU A 76 3.82 -14.56 6.49
CA GLU A 76 3.38 -15.95 6.68
C GLU A 76 3.75 -16.51 8.06
N PHE A 77 4.82 -16.01 8.67
CA PHE A 77 5.39 -16.56 9.90
C PHE A 77 5.37 -15.57 11.08
N LEU A 78 4.81 -14.36 10.86
CA LEU A 78 4.70 -13.30 11.85
C LEU A 78 4.12 -13.78 13.18
N GLU A 79 2.95 -14.41 13.13
CA GLU A 79 2.21 -14.82 14.33
C GLU A 79 2.91 -15.95 15.09
N GLN A 80 3.54 -16.89 14.38
CA GLN A 80 4.22 -18.04 14.99
C GLN A 80 5.46 -17.60 15.77
N VAL A 81 6.26 -16.70 15.20
CA VAL A 81 7.41 -16.10 15.90
C VAL A 81 6.94 -15.28 17.10
N VAL A 82 5.92 -14.44 16.94
CA VAL A 82 5.38 -13.60 18.03
C VAL A 82 4.85 -14.46 19.19
N ASN A 83 4.11 -15.52 18.89
CA ASN A 83 3.60 -16.44 19.91
C ASN A 83 4.74 -17.13 20.66
N ARG A 84 5.84 -17.48 19.96
CA ARG A 84 6.99 -18.12 20.59
C ARG A 84 7.71 -17.19 21.58
N VAL A 85 7.88 -15.93 21.20
CA VAL A 85 8.47 -14.90 22.07
C VAL A 85 7.58 -14.58 23.27
N ARG A 86 6.25 -14.57 23.08
CA ARG A 86 5.27 -14.21 24.14
C ARG A 86 4.97 -15.34 25.13
N THR A 87 4.91 -16.59 24.67
CA THR A 87 4.47 -17.73 25.50
C THR A 87 5.60 -18.23 26.42
N ASP A 88 6.85 -17.96 26.06
CA ASP A 88 8.00 -18.43 26.79
C ASP A 88 8.44 -17.44 27.87
N ARG A 89 8.57 -17.93 29.12
CA ARG A 89 9.08 -17.17 30.27
C ARG A 89 10.48 -16.59 30.02
N TYR A 90 11.28 -17.26 29.19
CA TYR A 90 12.62 -16.83 28.75
C TYR A 90 12.64 -16.37 27.28
N GLY A 91 11.47 -16.15 26.67
CA GLY A 91 11.33 -15.90 25.24
C GLY A 91 12.05 -14.66 24.73
N ARG A 92 12.20 -13.62 25.57
CA ARG A 92 12.96 -12.40 25.26
C ARG A 92 14.47 -12.58 25.33
N GLU A 93 14.94 -13.63 25.97
CA GLU A 93 16.37 -13.95 26.12
C GLU A 93 16.85 -14.95 25.05
N LYS A 94 15.92 -15.54 24.29
CA LYS A 94 16.24 -16.48 23.22
C LYS A 94 16.82 -15.76 22.01
N SER A 95 17.87 -16.32 21.43
CA SER A 95 18.44 -15.80 20.19
C SER A 95 17.49 -16.06 19.01
N CYS A 96 17.57 -15.21 17.99
CA CYS A 96 16.91 -15.44 16.69
C CYS A 96 17.21 -16.84 16.13
N ALA A 97 18.40 -17.38 16.38
CA ALA A 97 18.79 -18.73 15.99
C ALA A 97 18.02 -19.82 16.74
N ASP A 98 17.76 -19.64 18.04
CA ASP A 98 17.01 -20.59 18.86
C ASP A 98 15.53 -20.61 18.46
N ILE A 99 14.97 -19.44 18.15
CA ILE A 99 13.60 -19.28 17.67
C ILE A 99 13.44 -19.94 16.29
N ALA A 100 14.38 -19.67 15.37
CA ALA A 100 14.39 -20.29 14.05
C ALA A 100 14.54 -21.82 14.13
N GLY A 101 15.42 -22.31 15.01
CA GLY A 101 15.61 -23.75 15.24
C GLY A 101 14.35 -24.43 15.80
N ALA A 102 13.66 -23.81 16.74
CA ALA A 102 12.41 -24.33 17.29
C ALA A 102 11.30 -24.39 16.24
N LEU A 103 11.14 -23.33 15.44
CA LEU A 103 10.16 -23.30 14.36
C LEU A 103 10.48 -24.33 13.27
N SER A 104 11.77 -24.56 12.98
CA SER A 104 12.19 -25.61 12.05
C SER A 104 11.78 -27.01 12.51
N GLN A 105 11.85 -27.30 13.83
CA GLN A 105 11.36 -28.57 14.40
C GLN A 105 9.84 -28.73 14.27
N GLU A 106 9.09 -27.63 14.21
CA GLU A 106 7.64 -27.59 13.96
C GLU A 106 7.30 -27.62 12.44
N GLY A 107 8.31 -27.77 11.58
CA GLY A 107 8.15 -27.83 10.12
C GLY A 107 8.20 -26.48 9.41
N VAL A 108 8.53 -25.41 10.14
CA VAL A 108 8.54 -24.03 9.64
C VAL A 108 9.97 -23.59 9.32
N ASN A 109 10.29 -23.57 8.03
CA ASN A 109 11.63 -23.20 7.55
C ASN A 109 11.79 -21.67 7.45
N ILE A 110 12.18 -21.05 8.56
CA ILE A 110 12.52 -19.63 8.65
C ILE A 110 13.99 -19.45 9.02
N SER A 111 14.68 -18.47 8.43
CA SER A 111 16.04 -18.13 8.84
C SER A 111 16.05 -17.23 10.08
N ASP A 112 17.11 -17.31 10.86
CA ASP A 112 17.44 -16.37 11.94
C ASP A 112 17.35 -14.90 11.50
N ILE A 113 17.87 -14.55 10.32
CA ILE A 113 17.78 -13.21 9.75
C ILE A 113 16.31 -12.82 9.49
N SER A 114 15.48 -13.76 9.06
CA SER A 114 14.06 -13.50 8.83
C SER A 114 13.31 -13.27 10.14
N VAL A 115 13.71 -13.95 11.23
CA VAL A 115 13.21 -13.73 12.60
C VAL A 115 13.61 -12.33 13.09
N ALA A 116 14.88 -11.92 12.93
CA ALA A 116 15.35 -10.59 13.33
C ALA A 116 14.58 -9.45 12.63
N ASN A 117 14.42 -9.53 11.30
CA ASN A 117 13.65 -8.53 10.55
C ASN A 117 12.18 -8.48 10.99
N LEU A 118 11.65 -9.60 11.47
CA LEU A 118 10.28 -9.69 11.97
C LEU A 118 10.13 -8.95 13.30
N GLU A 119 11.09 -9.11 14.20
CA GLU A 119 11.14 -8.41 15.49
C GLU A 119 11.27 -6.89 15.28
N GLU A 120 12.12 -6.46 14.36
CA GLU A 120 12.24 -5.04 13.97
C GLU A 120 10.93 -4.49 13.39
N SER A 121 10.28 -5.25 12.50
CA SER A 121 8.98 -4.83 11.92
C SER A 121 7.85 -4.74 12.96
N ARG A 122 7.96 -5.47 14.07
CA ARG A 122 7.03 -5.38 15.20
C ARG A 122 7.27 -4.12 16.00
N LEU A 123 8.53 -3.83 16.35
CA LEU A 123 8.90 -2.61 17.09
C LEU A 123 8.41 -1.35 16.35
N GLN A 124 8.58 -1.29 15.03
CA GLN A 124 8.07 -0.18 14.20
C GLN A 124 6.54 -0.04 14.23
N LYS A 125 5.79 -1.14 14.36
CA LYS A 125 4.32 -1.10 14.46
C LYS A 125 3.84 -0.67 15.84
N ASP A 126 4.54 -1.10 16.89
CA ASP A 126 4.22 -0.74 18.26
C ASP A 126 4.47 0.77 18.48
N GLU A 127 5.58 1.31 17.95
CA GLU A 127 5.93 2.74 17.96
C GLU A 127 4.91 3.59 17.16
N ALA A 128 4.52 3.14 15.96
CA ALA A 128 3.50 3.83 15.16
C ALA A 128 2.10 3.84 15.81
N ASN A 129 1.81 2.90 16.72
CA ASN A 129 0.57 2.87 17.48
C ASN A 129 0.62 3.79 18.71
N GLU A 130 1.80 4.02 19.28
CA GLU A 130 2.00 4.95 20.42
C GLU A 130 1.88 6.42 19.98
N GLU A 131 2.48 6.77 18.83
CA GLU A 131 2.38 8.10 18.20
C GLU A 131 0.94 8.48 17.79
N ALA A 132 0.02 7.52 17.73
CA ALA A 132 -1.39 7.76 17.42
C ALA A 132 -2.21 8.26 18.63
N TRP A 133 -1.64 8.31 19.83
CA TRP A 133 -2.30 8.75 21.07
C TRP A 133 -1.79 10.09 21.62
N ILE A 134 -0.95 10.81 20.88
CA ILE A 134 -0.62 12.21 21.22
C ILE A 134 -1.75 13.08 20.67
N ASP A 135 -2.85 13.14 21.42
CA ASP A 135 -3.86 14.18 21.23
C ASP A 135 -3.18 15.53 21.51
N GLU A 136 -3.24 16.46 20.54
CA GLU A 136 -2.93 17.87 20.78
C GLU A 136 -3.96 18.43 21.78
N GLU A 137 -3.67 18.33 23.08
CA GLU A 137 -4.44 19.02 24.12
C GLU A 137 -4.17 20.53 24.06
N ASP A 138 -5.10 21.21 23.38
CA ASP A 138 -5.88 22.34 23.89
C ASP A 138 -5.18 23.71 24.08
N GLU A 139 -4.93 24.42 22.97
CA GLU A 139 -4.90 25.89 22.99
C GLU A 139 -6.34 26.43 22.97
N GLY A 140 -6.95 26.59 24.14
CA GLY A 140 -8.37 26.95 24.14
C GLY A 140 -9.06 27.40 25.41
N SER A 141 -8.40 27.94 26.44
CA SER A 141 -9.14 28.80 27.40
C SER A 141 -8.26 29.65 28.32
N SER A 142 -8.25 30.96 28.10
CA SER A 142 -8.52 31.89 29.19
C SER A 142 -9.15 33.16 28.63
N ALA A 143 -10.36 33.44 29.11
CA ALA A 143 -11.11 34.68 28.93
C ALA A 143 -10.83 35.63 30.09
#